data_AF-A0A7V9TIN5-F1
#
_entry.id   AF-A0A7V9TIN5-F1
#
_cell.length_a   1.000
_cell.length_b   1.000
_cell.length_c   1.000
_cell.angle_alpha   90.00
_cell.angle_beta   90.00
_cell.angle_gamma   90.00
#
_symmetry.space_group_name_H-M   'P 1'
#
loop_
_entity.id
_entity.type
_entity.pdbx_description
1 polymer ?
#
loop_
_entity_poly.entity_id
_entity_poly.type
_entity_poly.pdbx_seq_one_letter_code
_entity_poly.pdbx_strand_id
1 'polypeptide(L)'
;RTLLISGPNTGGKTVLLKALGLISLLSQSGVIPPVGPGSRLPVFRAVFADIGDEQSIEASLSTFSAHLKNLRETLEGADGSSLVLIDEIGSGTDPVEGGALAQAILLELTRRAAFTLATTHLGQLKLLAVEDPRVVNASLQFDAERLSPTYRLIKGLPGRSYGLAIARRLGLPDSVLAEAEEALPQGERDVGRLLLELEAKEQRVSEVGAKLDQRLAQTDRLKAELGERHEEMKRREEDAERRARQQARDLLLQSRQEVEAAILEVRGAADEEKLAEAARAARRRVEEAAQRQKEKTTEAPARRRAERQAGSQPLQSGLRVRIATVGTTGSVLEVRDDKVVVETGGLRMTVPRDDLTPLPPGDQNPEKQRKRAGYVIRDLEASSEVDLRGLRVDELDLRLGRALDAALMSGLPTFRIIHGKGTGALRAEVQELLRADRRVKVIRPGDRFEGGTGVTVVEFA
;
A
#
# COMPACT_ATOMS: atom_id res chain seq x y z
N ARG A 1 9.97 0.74 37.48
CA ARG A 1 9.80 -0.27 38.54
C ARG A 1 8.33 -0.56 38.72
N THR A 2 7.51 0.49 38.77
CA THR A 2 6.06 0.40 38.78
C THR A 2 5.51 0.71 37.40
N LEU A 3 4.59 -0.11 36.90
CA LEU A 3 3.83 0.14 35.68
C LEU A 3 2.36 0.31 36.07
N LEU A 4 1.84 1.52 35.88
CA LEU A 4 0.45 1.85 36.15
C LEU A 4 -0.36 1.77 34.86
N ILE A 5 -1.28 0.81 34.79
CA ILE A 5 -2.07 0.50 33.60
C ILE A 5 -3.46 1.11 33.77
N SER A 6 -3.85 1.94 32.81
CA SER A 6 -5.16 2.60 32.79
C SER A 6 -5.89 2.28 31.49
N GLY A 7 -7.19 2.57 31.46
CA GLY A 7 -8.06 2.27 30.32
C GLY A 7 -9.42 1.73 30.77
N PRO A 8 -10.33 1.43 29.84
CA PRO A 8 -11.66 0.92 30.17
C PRO A 8 -11.58 -0.48 30.78
N ASN A 9 -12.57 -0.85 31.60
CA ASN A 9 -12.61 -2.16 32.28
C ASN A 9 -12.64 -3.31 31.27
N THR A 10 -13.35 -3.14 30.16
CA THR A 10 -13.37 -4.08 29.02
C THR A 10 -12.10 -4.07 28.17
N GLY A 11 -11.11 -3.23 28.49
CA GLY A 11 -9.85 -3.07 27.76
C GLY A 11 -8.86 -4.24 27.90
N GLY A 12 -9.11 -5.17 28.84
CA GLY A 12 -8.25 -6.32 29.10
C GLY A 12 -7.16 -6.10 30.16
N LYS A 13 -7.32 -5.10 31.06
CA LYS A 13 -6.37 -4.76 32.14
C LYS A 13 -6.07 -5.97 33.04
N THR A 14 -7.12 -6.58 33.59
CA THR A 14 -7.04 -7.78 34.43
C THR A 14 -6.42 -8.96 33.68
N VAL A 15 -6.78 -9.14 32.41
CA VAL A 15 -6.25 -10.23 31.57
C VAL A 15 -4.75 -10.06 31.35
N LEU A 16 -4.30 -8.85 31.04
CA LEU A 16 -2.88 -8.53 30.91
C LEU A 16 -2.12 -8.80 32.21
N LEU A 17 -2.68 -8.38 33.35
CA LEU A 17 -2.08 -8.58 34.66
C LEU A 17 -1.90 -10.08 34.98
N LYS A 18 -2.97 -10.87 34.79
CA LYS A 18 -2.96 -12.34 34.94
C LYS A 18 -1.96 -12.98 33.98
N ALA A 19 -1.92 -12.56 32.71
CA ALA A 19 -0.99 -13.09 31.72
C ALA A 19 0.47 -12.85 32.10
N LEU A 20 0.83 -11.66 32.56
CA LEU A 20 2.21 -11.34 32.99
C LEU A 20 2.63 -12.13 34.24
N GLY A 21 1.71 -12.30 35.20
CA GLY A 21 1.93 -13.17 36.36
C GLY A 21 2.17 -14.63 35.95
N LEU A 22 1.30 -15.19 35.11
CA LEU A 22 1.42 -16.56 34.61
C LEU A 22 2.68 -16.77 33.78
N ILE A 23 3.05 -15.85 32.88
CA ILE A 23 4.28 -15.93 32.09
C ILE A 23 5.50 -16.00 33.01
N SER A 24 5.52 -15.19 34.08
CA SER A 24 6.62 -15.17 35.05
C SER A 24 6.72 -16.50 35.82
N LEU A 25 5.59 -17.09 36.21
CA LEU A 25 5.54 -18.37 36.93
C LEU A 25 5.89 -19.55 36.04
N LEU A 26 5.37 -19.60 34.80
CA LEU A 26 5.68 -20.64 33.82
C LEU A 26 7.18 -20.71 33.54
N SER A 27 7.80 -19.55 33.29
CA SER A 27 9.23 -19.45 33.05
C SER A 27 10.06 -20.00 34.21
N GLN A 28 9.66 -19.72 35.45
CA GLN A 28 10.38 -20.20 36.65
C GLN A 28 10.06 -21.65 37.01
N SER A 29 8.98 -22.21 36.44
CA SER A 29 8.61 -23.63 36.55
C SER A 29 9.24 -24.49 35.45
N GLY A 30 10.06 -23.91 34.57
CA GLY A 30 10.67 -24.62 33.44
C GLY A 30 9.70 -24.89 32.27
N VAL A 31 8.52 -24.27 32.27
CA VAL A 31 7.56 -24.33 31.16
C VAL A 31 7.80 -23.17 30.21
N ILE A 32 7.88 -23.43 28.91
CA ILE A 32 8.10 -22.39 27.89
C ILE A 32 6.87 -21.47 27.83
N PRO A 33 6.98 -20.18 28.21
CA PRO A 33 5.85 -19.26 28.15
C PRO A 33 5.61 -18.78 26.71
N PRO A 34 4.39 -18.31 26.38
CA PRO A 34 4.05 -17.81 25.05
C PRO A 34 4.62 -16.40 24.80
N VAL A 35 5.93 -16.29 24.64
CA VAL A 35 6.67 -15.03 24.43
C VAL A 35 7.50 -15.07 23.14
N GLY A 36 7.77 -13.90 22.56
CA GLY A 36 8.56 -13.79 21.34
C GLY A 36 10.08 -13.96 21.56
N PRO A 37 10.87 -14.14 20.47
CA PRO A 37 12.32 -14.22 20.55
C PRO A 37 12.94 -12.99 21.22
N GLY A 38 14.00 -13.19 22.02
CA GLY A 38 14.71 -12.10 22.70
C GLY A 38 14.03 -11.58 23.97
N SER A 39 12.90 -12.17 24.39
CA SER A 39 12.24 -11.85 25.66
C SER A 39 13.14 -12.15 26.86
N ARG A 40 13.21 -11.22 27.80
CA ARG A 40 13.98 -11.35 29.06
C ARG A 40 13.02 -11.23 30.23
N LEU A 41 12.97 -12.28 31.04
CA LEU A 41 12.13 -12.34 32.24
C LEU A 41 13.02 -12.32 33.49
N PRO A 42 12.72 -11.46 34.48
CA PRO A 42 13.40 -11.49 35.77
C PRO A 42 13.01 -12.75 36.57
N VAL A 43 13.88 -13.14 37.51
CA VAL A 43 13.59 -14.19 38.49
C VAL A 43 13.05 -13.52 39.76
N PHE A 44 11.87 -13.94 40.19
CA PHE A 44 11.19 -13.41 41.36
C PHE A 44 11.19 -14.43 42.49
N ARG A 45 11.53 -14.00 43.71
CA ARG A 45 11.47 -14.85 44.92
C ARG A 45 10.07 -15.00 45.48
N ALA A 46 9.24 -13.99 45.29
CA ALA A 46 7.86 -13.96 45.75
C ALA A 46 6.97 -13.29 44.70
N VAL A 47 5.73 -13.77 44.60
CA VAL A 47 4.68 -13.17 43.75
C VAL A 47 3.50 -12.84 44.65
N PHE A 48 3.16 -11.56 44.73
CA PHE A 48 1.98 -11.05 45.43
C PHE A 48 0.94 -10.66 44.39
N ALA A 49 -0.29 -11.09 44.59
CA ALA A 49 -1.39 -10.83 43.66
C ALA A 49 -2.65 -10.45 44.45
N ASP A 50 -3.11 -9.23 44.22
CA ASP A 50 -4.43 -8.75 44.61
C ASP A 50 -5.27 -8.60 43.33
N ILE A 51 -5.90 -9.70 42.91
CA ILE A 51 -6.63 -9.81 41.63
C ILE A 51 -7.94 -10.56 41.91
N GLY A 52 -9.09 -9.91 41.80
CA GLY A 52 -10.40 -10.51 42.13
C GLY A 52 -11.58 -9.80 41.48
N ASP A 53 -12.73 -10.49 41.40
CA ASP A 53 -13.99 -9.95 40.86
C ASP A 53 -14.79 -9.27 41.98
N GLU A 54 -15.04 -7.96 41.86
CA GLU A 54 -15.85 -7.18 42.81
C GLU A 54 -17.37 -7.45 42.73
N GLN A 55 -17.82 -8.49 42.01
CA GLN A 55 -19.23 -8.67 41.64
C GLN A 55 -20.06 -9.54 42.58
N SER A 56 -19.76 -9.57 43.90
CA SER A 56 -20.66 -10.20 44.88
C SER A 56 -21.35 -9.15 45.76
N ILE A 57 -22.66 -8.99 45.55
CA ILE A 57 -23.54 -8.03 46.23
C ILE A 57 -23.65 -8.31 47.75
N GLU A 58 -23.37 -9.54 48.19
CA GLU A 58 -23.41 -9.95 49.60
C GLU A 58 -22.15 -9.51 50.40
N ALA A 59 -21.13 -8.96 49.73
CA ALA A 59 -19.78 -8.79 50.28
C ALA A 59 -19.24 -7.33 50.28
N SER A 60 -20.04 -6.29 50.02
CA SER A 60 -19.51 -4.95 49.74
C SER A 60 -18.61 -4.32 50.84
N LEU A 61 -18.74 -4.70 52.12
CA LEU A 61 -17.80 -4.32 53.20
C LEU A 61 -16.59 -5.27 53.33
N SER A 62 -16.79 -6.52 52.91
CA SER A 62 -15.79 -7.59 52.93
C SER A 62 -14.77 -7.46 51.79
N THR A 63 -15.12 -6.85 50.66
CA THR A 63 -14.24 -6.74 49.49
C THR A 63 -13.14 -5.71 49.70
N PHE A 64 -13.47 -4.47 50.07
CA PHE A 64 -12.46 -3.44 50.35
C PHE A 64 -11.54 -3.83 51.52
N SER A 65 -12.10 -4.41 52.59
CA SER A 65 -11.32 -4.91 53.73
C SER A 65 -10.38 -6.06 53.33
N ALA A 66 -10.81 -6.95 52.42
CA ALA A 66 -9.97 -8.01 51.89
C ALA A 66 -8.83 -7.47 51.02
N HIS A 67 -9.11 -6.50 50.14
CA HIS A 67 -8.08 -5.79 49.37
C HIS A 67 -7.05 -5.14 50.29
N LEU A 68 -7.49 -4.41 51.32
CA LEU A 68 -6.57 -3.80 52.29
C LEU A 68 -5.73 -4.84 53.04
N LYS A 69 -6.31 -6.00 53.37
CA LYS A 69 -5.57 -7.10 54.00
C LYS A 69 -4.49 -7.65 53.06
N ASN A 70 -4.82 -7.89 51.79
CA ASN A 70 -3.86 -8.34 50.78
C ASN A 70 -2.74 -7.31 50.53
N LEU A 71 -3.10 -6.03 50.46
CA LEU A 71 -2.15 -4.94 50.30
C LEU A 71 -1.24 -4.79 51.52
N ARG A 72 -1.76 -4.98 52.74
CA ARG A 72 -0.93 -5.03 53.95
C ARG A 72 0.07 -6.17 53.90
N GLU A 73 -0.36 -7.39 53.60
CA GLU A 73 0.53 -8.56 53.48
C GLU A 73 1.59 -8.35 52.39
N THR A 74 1.20 -7.74 51.27
CA THR A 74 2.12 -7.34 50.20
C THR A 74 3.14 -6.32 50.68
N LEU A 75 2.71 -5.29 51.41
CA LEU A 75 3.60 -4.28 51.99
C LEU A 75 4.45 -4.83 53.14
N GLU A 76 4.13 -5.96 53.75
CA GLU A 76 4.98 -6.59 54.76
C GLU A 76 6.07 -7.45 54.11
N GLY A 77 5.78 -8.11 52.98
CA GLY A 77 6.67 -9.09 52.35
C GLY A 77 7.35 -8.68 51.03
N ALA A 78 6.90 -7.63 50.34
CA ALA A 78 7.43 -7.27 49.02
C ALA A 78 8.78 -6.52 49.10
N ASP A 79 9.74 -6.97 48.28
CA ASP A 79 11.07 -6.37 48.15
C ASP A 79 11.50 -6.27 46.68
N GLY A 80 12.76 -5.91 46.43
CA GLY A 80 13.33 -5.74 45.08
C GLY A 80 13.38 -6.99 44.20
N SER A 81 13.08 -8.17 44.78
CA SER A 81 12.98 -9.47 44.11
C SER A 81 11.53 -9.99 44.03
N SER A 82 10.56 -9.17 44.38
CA SER A 82 9.13 -9.52 44.35
C SER A 82 8.43 -8.98 43.10
N LEU A 83 7.52 -9.79 42.56
CA LEU A 83 6.51 -9.36 41.59
C LEU A 83 5.23 -9.03 42.36
N VAL A 84 4.67 -7.85 42.12
CA VAL A 84 3.42 -7.40 42.75
C VAL A 84 2.42 -7.07 41.65
N LEU A 85 1.25 -7.71 41.71
CA LEU A 85 0.16 -7.56 40.77
C LEU A 85 -1.06 -7.03 41.51
N ILE A 86 -1.55 -5.84 41.16
CA ILE A 86 -2.71 -5.22 41.83
C ILE A 86 -3.73 -4.85 40.76
N ASP A 87 -4.94 -5.36 40.87
CA ASP A 87 -6.05 -4.99 40.00
C ASP A 87 -6.91 -3.92 40.68
N GLU A 88 -7.30 -2.91 39.90
CA GLU A 88 -8.15 -1.78 40.31
C GLU A 88 -7.75 -1.10 41.63
N ILE A 89 -6.46 -0.77 41.80
CA ILE A 89 -5.98 -0.18 43.05
C ILE A 89 -6.74 1.10 43.42
N GLY A 90 -7.20 1.15 44.67
CA GLY A 90 -7.98 2.26 45.22
C GLY A 90 -9.47 2.23 44.90
N SER A 91 -9.99 1.14 44.34
CA SER A 91 -11.43 0.88 44.19
C SER A 91 -12.11 0.56 45.54
N GLY A 92 -13.45 0.56 45.54
CA GLY A 92 -14.26 0.11 46.68
C GLY A 92 -14.43 1.10 47.83
N THR A 93 -13.94 2.34 47.70
CA THR A 93 -14.13 3.43 48.68
C THR A 93 -14.33 4.77 47.97
N ASP A 94 -14.39 5.87 48.73
CA ASP A 94 -14.39 7.23 48.20
C ASP A 94 -13.23 7.44 47.21
N PRO A 95 -13.47 7.93 45.99
CA PRO A 95 -12.43 8.06 44.97
C PRO A 95 -11.23 8.94 45.38
N VAL A 96 -11.45 9.96 46.23
CA VAL A 96 -10.40 10.87 46.69
C VAL A 96 -9.52 10.14 47.71
N GLU A 97 -10.13 9.57 48.74
CA GLU A 97 -9.41 8.80 49.76
C GLU A 97 -8.72 7.56 49.17
N GLY A 98 -9.44 6.82 48.32
CA GLY A 98 -8.97 5.60 47.67
C GLY A 98 -7.75 5.84 46.79
N GLY A 99 -7.72 6.92 46.01
CA GLY A 99 -6.55 7.21 45.19
C GLY A 99 -5.39 7.85 45.95
N ALA A 100 -5.64 8.62 47.02
CA ALA A 100 -4.57 9.07 47.92
C ALA A 100 -3.87 7.89 48.60
N LEU A 101 -4.65 6.91 49.08
CA LEU A 101 -4.12 5.68 49.65
C LEU A 101 -3.36 4.85 48.59
N ALA A 102 -3.95 4.66 47.41
CA ALA A 102 -3.31 3.93 46.31
C ALA A 102 -1.98 4.56 45.90
N GLN A 103 -1.91 5.90 45.81
CA GLN A 103 -0.68 6.63 45.52
C GLN A 103 0.39 6.33 46.56
N ALA A 104 0.06 6.43 47.85
CA ALA A 104 1.00 6.16 48.94
C ALA A 104 1.52 4.71 48.90
N ILE A 105 0.64 3.73 48.64
CA ILE A 105 1.00 2.32 48.51
C ILE A 105 1.94 2.08 47.33
N LEU A 106 1.61 2.63 46.15
CA LEU A 106 2.44 2.48 44.95
C LEU A 106 3.83 3.10 45.14
N LEU A 107 3.92 4.28 45.77
CA LEU A 107 5.19 4.93 46.08
C LEU A 107 6.02 4.14 47.09
N GLU A 108 5.39 3.53 48.10
CA GLU A 108 6.07 2.64 49.05
C GLU A 108 6.65 1.40 48.36
N LEU A 109 5.86 0.71 47.54
CA LEU A 109 6.33 -0.44 46.74
C LEU A 109 7.47 -0.04 45.78
N THR A 110 7.35 1.14 45.17
CA THR A 110 8.39 1.70 44.30
C THR A 110 9.68 1.98 45.07
N ARG A 111 9.60 2.51 46.29
CA ARG A 111 10.75 2.75 47.19
C ARG A 111 11.45 1.44 47.58
N ARG A 112 10.68 0.36 47.77
CA ARG A 112 11.20 -1.00 48.03
C ARG A 112 11.79 -1.68 46.80
N ALA A 113 11.77 -1.02 45.65
CA ALA A 113 12.23 -1.51 44.36
C ALA A 113 11.49 -2.76 43.84
N ALA A 114 10.30 -3.06 44.38
CA ALA A 114 9.44 -4.14 43.91
C ALA A 114 9.05 -3.92 42.44
N PHE A 115 8.87 -5.02 41.70
CA PHE A 115 8.31 -4.98 40.35
C PHE A 115 6.79 -4.97 40.45
N THR A 116 6.20 -3.79 40.32
CA THR A 116 4.76 -3.61 40.52
C THR A 116 4.05 -3.36 39.19
N LEU A 117 3.02 -4.15 38.93
CA LEU A 117 2.03 -3.92 37.89
C LEU A 117 0.71 -3.62 38.60
N ALA A 118 0.18 -2.42 38.38
CA ALA A 118 -1.07 -2.01 38.98
C ALA A 118 -2.03 -1.52 37.90
N THR A 119 -3.31 -1.89 37.99
CA THR A 119 -4.36 -1.32 37.13
C THR A 119 -5.18 -0.30 37.92
N THR A 120 -5.69 0.74 37.26
CA THR A 120 -6.58 1.71 37.92
C THR A 120 -7.56 2.36 36.95
N HIS A 121 -8.68 2.83 37.49
CA HIS A 121 -9.61 3.73 36.83
C HIS A 121 -9.53 5.17 37.37
N LEU A 122 -8.76 5.42 38.43
CA LEU A 122 -8.68 6.71 39.10
C LEU A 122 -7.85 7.71 38.28
N GLY A 123 -8.46 8.86 37.96
CA GLY A 123 -7.82 9.94 37.19
C GLY A 123 -6.55 10.47 37.86
N GLN A 124 -6.60 10.67 39.18
CA GLN A 124 -5.50 11.25 39.96
C GLN A 124 -4.19 10.44 39.87
N LEU A 125 -4.25 9.11 39.78
CA LEU A 125 -3.06 8.27 39.70
C LEU A 125 -2.32 8.40 38.36
N LYS A 126 -2.98 8.92 37.30
CA LYS A 126 -2.33 9.15 36.00
C LYS A 126 -1.19 10.17 36.09
N LEU A 127 -1.22 11.06 37.07
CA LEU A 127 -0.19 12.07 37.30
C LEU A 127 1.04 11.52 38.05
N LEU A 128 0.93 10.34 38.67
CA LEU A 128 2.00 9.77 39.48
C LEU A 128 3.30 9.52 38.70
N ALA A 129 3.20 9.17 37.41
CA ALA A 129 4.35 8.99 36.53
C ALA A 129 5.09 10.29 36.19
N VAL A 130 4.45 11.45 36.40
CA VAL A 130 5.10 12.77 36.29
C VAL A 130 5.87 13.10 37.57
N GLU A 131 5.35 12.68 38.73
CA GLU A 131 5.95 12.94 40.04
C GLU A 131 7.16 12.04 40.34
N ASP A 132 7.12 10.77 39.94
CA ASP A 132 8.22 9.82 40.15
C ASP A 132 8.61 9.10 38.84
N PRO A 133 9.84 9.31 38.32
CA PRO A 133 10.28 8.71 37.06
C PRO A 133 10.43 7.18 37.11
N ARG A 134 10.35 6.56 38.30
CA ARG A 134 10.35 5.10 38.47
C ARG A 134 8.96 4.49 38.24
N VAL A 135 7.92 5.31 38.19
CA VAL A 135 6.55 4.96 37.83
C VAL A 135 6.36 5.28 36.35
N VAL A 136 5.87 4.31 35.59
CA VAL A 136 5.60 4.48 34.16
C VAL A 136 4.12 4.23 33.92
N ASN A 137 3.45 5.14 33.23
CA ASN A 137 2.08 4.91 32.79
C ASN A 137 2.04 3.94 31.61
N ALA A 138 0.94 3.22 31.49
CA ALA A 138 0.57 2.53 30.27
C ALA A 138 -0.95 2.56 30.10
N SER A 139 -1.39 2.39 28.86
CA SER A 139 -2.80 2.36 28.51
C SER A 139 -3.13 1.19 27.62
N LEU A 140 -4.29 0.55 27.86
CA LEU A 140 -4.87 -0.39 26.92
C LEU A 140 -5.82 0.35 25.99
N GLN A 141 -5.54 0.26 24.69
CA GLN A 141 -6.26 0.97 23.65
C GLN A 141 -7.65 0.37 23.40
N PHE A 142 -8.63 1.25 23.26
CA PHE A 142 -10.03 0.90 23.03
C PHE A 142 -10.57 1.67 21.83
N ASP A 143 -11.24 0.96 20.93
CA ASP A 143 -11.91 1.54 19.78
C ASP A 143 -13.30 2.02 20.21
N ALA A 144 -13.44 3.33 20.38
CA ALA A 144 -14.69 3.95 20.78
C ALA A 144 -15.78 3.87 19.69
N GLU A 145 -15.41 3.74 18.41
CA GLU A 145 -16.38 3.65 17.31
C GLU A 145 -16.96 2.24 17.22
N ARG A 146 -16.10 1.23 17.37
CA ARG A 146 -16.48 -0.19 17.33
C ARG A 146 -16.92 -0.74 18.68
N LEU A 147 -16.74 0.02 19.77
CA LEU A 147 -16.95 -0.42 21.16
C LEU A 147 -16.17 -1.69 21.51
N SER A 148 -14.96 -1.84 20.97
CA SER A 148 -14.17 -3.04 21.14
C SER A 148 -12.76 -2.75 21.66
N PRO A 149 -12.23 -3.60 22.56
CA PRO A 149 -10.84 -3.51 22.95
C PRO A 149 -9.92 -3.89 21.79
N THR A 150 -8.84 -3.13 21.61
CA THR A 150 -7.80 -3.47 20.62
C THR A 150 -6.74 -4.40 21.20
N TYR A 151 -6.76 -4.60 22.53
CA TYR A 151 -5.77 -5.34 23.31
C TYR A 151 -4.32 -4.86 23.11
N ARG A 152 -4.14 -3.63 22.63
CA ARG A 152 -2.83 -3.02 22.43
C ARG A 152 -2.44 -2.20 23.65
N LEU A 153 -1.34 -2.59 24.29
CA LEU A 153 -0.72 -1.83 25.38
C LEU A 153 0.18 -0.74 24.79
N ILE A 154 -0.08 0.52 25.13
CA ILE A 154 0.82 1.64 24.86
C ILE A 154 1.52 2.02 26.16
N LYS A 155 2.83 1.81 26.20
CA LYS A 155 3.68 2.20 27.32
C LYS A 155 4.02 3.68 27.23
N GLY A 156 4.06 4.36 28.37
CA GLY A 156 4.43 5.76 28.52
C GLY A 156 3.23 6.72 28.53
N LEU A 157 2.06 6.27 28.08
CA LEU A 157 0.87 7.10 27.99
C LEU A 157 -0.23 6.60 28.94
N PRO A 158 -0.81 7.45 29.78
CA PRO A 158 -2.03 7.09 30.51
C PRO A 158 -3.22 7.04 29.55
N GLY A 159 -4.17 6.16 29.86
CA GLY A 159 -5.38 5.97 29.06
C GLY A 159 -6.43 7.01 29.43
N ARG A 160 -7.24 7.41 28.46
CA ARG A 160 -8.43 8.24 28.71
C ARG A 160 -9.59 7.42 29.27
N SER A 161 -10.53 8.11 29.89
CA SER A 161 -11.82 7.53 30.26
C SER A 161 -12.73 7.53 29.04
N TYR A 162 -13.28 6.37 28.68
CA TYR A 162 -14.13 6.22 27.49
C TYR A 162 -15.63 6.34 27.80
N GLY A 163 -16.02 6.58 29.06
CA GLY A 163 -17.42 6.54 29.51
C GLY A 163 -18.37 7.39 28.66
N LEU A 164 -18.06 8.68 28.46
CA LEU A 164 -18.91 9.58 27.65
C LEU A 164 -18.92 9.19 26.16
N ALA A 165 -17.79 8.71 25.61
CA ALA A 165 -17.72 8.25 24.23
C ALA A 165 -18.56 6.98 24.01
N ILE A 166 -18.54 6.05 24.97
CA ILE A 166 -19.36 4.84 24.97
C ILE A 166 -20.84 5.22 25.12
N ALA A 167 -21.17 6.11 26.06
CA ALA A 167 -22.53 6.61 26.27
C ALA A 167 -23.14 7.23 25.00
N ARG A 168 -22.36 8.06 24.29
CA ARG A 168 -22.74 8.62 22.98
C ARG A 168 -23.06 7.53 21.96
N ARG A 169 -22.21 6.50 21.90
CA ARG A 169 -22.39 5.39 20.96
C ARG A 169 -23.60 4.50 21.30
N LEU A 170 -23.93 4.39 22.59
CA LEU A 170 -25.14 3.70 23.07
C LEU A 170 -26.43 4.52 22.86
N GLY A 171 -26.33 5.73 22.32
CA GLY A 171 -27.48 6.57 21.96
C GLY A 171 -28.00 7.46 23.07
N LEU A 172 -27.18 7.78 24.09
CA LEU A 172 -27.56 8.82 25.05
C LEU A 172 -27.69 10.18 24.33
N PRO A 173 -28.70 11.00 24.69
CA PRO A 173 -28.90 12.30 24.05
C PRO A 173 -27.69 13.23 24.20
N ASP A 174 -27.33 13.94 23.12
CA ASP A 174 -26.18 14.86 23.12
C ASP A 174 -26.32 15.99 24.16
N SER A 175 -27.54 16.39 24.51
CA SER A 175 -27.78 17.39 25.57
C SER A 175 -27.32 16.89 26.94
N VAL A 176 -27.59 15.63 27.28
CA VAL A 176 -27.15 15.01 28.54
C VAL A 176 -25.65 14.82 28.55
N LEU A 177 -25.07 14.43 27.41
CA LEU A 177 -23.63 14.24 27.27
C LEU A 177 -22.87 15.55 27.38
N ALA A 178 -23.39 16.64 26.81
CA ALA A 178 -22.81 17.96 26.92
C ALA A 178 -22.80 18.44 28.38
N GLU A 179 -23.92 18.27 29.10
CA GLU A 179 -24.01 18.61 30.52
C GLU A 179 -23.05 17.77 31.38
N ALA A 180 -22.95 16.46 31.12
CA ALA A 180 -22.01 15.58 31.80
C ALA A 180 -20.54 15.93 31.51
N GLU A 181 -20.23 16.37 30.29
CA GLU A 181 -18.89 16.83 29.92
C GLU A 181 -18.54 18.15 30.62
N GLU A 182 -19.48 19.09 30.74
CA GLU A 182 -19.29 20.36 31.46
C GLU A 182 -19.12 20.19 32.97
N ALA A 183 -19.79 19.18 33.56
CA ALA A 183 -19.70 18.85 34.97
C ALA A 183 -18.32 18.29 35.39
N LEU A 184 -17.50 17.83 34.45
CA LEU A 184 -16.15 17.35 34.75
C LEU A 184 -15.23 18.50 35.24
N PRO A 185 -14.36 18.23 36.24
CA PRO A 185 -13.34 19.20 36.66
C PRO A 185 -12.50 19.69 35.47
N GLN A 186 -12.18 20.99 35.43
CA GLN A 186 -11.42 21.58 34.30
C GLN A 186 -10.11 20.84 34.04
N GLY A 187 -9.35 20.50 35.09
CA GLY A 187 -8.10 19.76 34.95
C GLY A 187 -8.27 18.39 34.30
N GLU A 188 -9.35 17.66 34.59
CA GLU A 188 -9.62 16.36 33.96
C GLU A 188 -10.03 16.50 32.50
N ARG A 189 -10.80 17.55 32.17
CA ARG A 189 -11.15 17.87 30.77
C ARG A 189 -9.93 18.21 29.94
N ASP A 190 -9.05 19.06 30.45
CA ASP A 190 -7.84 19.49 29.75
C ASP A 190 -6.89 18.31 29.50
N VAL A 191 -6.67 17.48 30.52
CA VAL A 191 -5.87 16.24 30.39
C VAL A 191 -6.53 15.31 29.36
N GLY A 192 -7.85 15.12 29.43
CA GLY A 192 -8.60 14.29 28.48
C GLY A 192 -8.43 14.77 27.02
N ARG A 193 -8.51 16.09 26.80
CA ARG A 193 -8.32 16.70 25.49
C ARG A 193 -6.89 16.55 24.98
N LEU A 194 -5.88 16.77 25.83
CA LEU A 194 -4.48 16.60 25.45
C LEU A 194 -4.17 15.14 25.10
N LEU A 195 -4.72 14.18 25.85
CA LEU A 195 -4.59 12.75 25.54
C LEU A 195 -5.26 12.40 24.21
N LEU A 196 -6.43 12.96 23.91
CA LEU A 196 -7.09 12.82 22.61
C LEU A 196 -6.22 13.32 21.44
N GLU A 197 -5.64 14.50 21.58
CA GLU A 197 -4.75 15.07 20.57
C GLU A 197 -3.48 14.23 20.38
N LEU A 198 -2.94 13.66 21.48
CA LEU A 198 -1.76 12.81 21.46
C LEU A 198 -2.05 11.45 20.81
N GLU A 199 -3.17 10.80 21.15
CA GLU A 199 -3.63 9.56 20.52
C GLU A 199 -3.82 9.75 19.00
N ALA A 200 -4.44 10.85 18.59
CA ALA A 200 -4.64 11.15 17.17
C ALA A 200 -3.30 11.38 16.44
N LYS A 201 -2.31 12.00 17.10
CA LYS A 201 -0.96 12.16 16.54
C LYS A 201 -0.23 10.82 16.43
N GLU A 202 -0.25 9.99 17.47
CA GLU A 202 0.34 8.65 17.48
C GLU A 202 -0.26 7.77 16.36
N GLN A 203 -1.58 7.81 16.18
CA GLN A 203 -2.24 7.06 15.11
C GLN A 203 -1.79 7.53 13.73
N ARG A 204 -1.70 8.84 13.48
CA ARG A 204 -1.17 9.38 12.23
C ARG A 204 0.29 8.97 11.99
N VAL A 205 1.12 9.02 13.03
CA VAL A 205 2.53 8.59 12.93
C VAL A 205 2.61 7.11 12.56
N SER A 206 1.80 6.27 13.21
CA SER A 206 1.72 4.83 12.90
C SER A 206 1.24 4.57 11.48
N GLU A 207 0.24 5.29 10.98
CA GLU A 207 -0.28 5.16 9.61
C GLU A 207 0.75 5.59 8.56
N VAL A 208 1.45 6.70 8.81
CA VAL A 208 2.52 7.18 7.93
C VAL A 208 3.68 6.19 7.93
N GLY A 209 4.06 5.65 9.08
CA GLY A 209 5.08 4.60 9.21
C GLY A 209 4.74 3.37 8.37
N ALA A 210 3.52 2.84 8.51
CA ALA A 210 3.07 1.68 7.72
C ALA A 210 3.10 1.93 6.20
N LYS A 211 2.68 3.13 5.76
CA LYS A 211 2.76 3.52 4.34
C LYS A 211 4.19 3.65 3.85
N LEU A 212 5.09 4.16 4.70
CA LEU A 212 6.51 4.28 4.37
C LEU A 212 7.15 2.91 4.20
N ASP A 213 6.90 1.97 5.12
CA ASP A 213 7.41 0.60 5.04
C ASP A 213 6.94 -0.10 3.75
N GLN A 214 5.66 0.08 3.39
CA GLN A 214 5.12 -0.45 2.14
C GLN A 214 5.84 0.13 0.91
N ARG A 215 6.11 1.44 0.90
CA ARG A 215 6.82 2.11 -0.21
C ARG A 215 8.29 1.70 -0.28
N LEU A 216 8.94 1.49 0.86
CA LEU A 216 10.32 0.97 0.91
C LEU A 216 10.38 -0.43 0.32
N ALA A 217 9.49 -1.32 0.75
CA ALA A 217 9.41 -2.68 0.19
C ALA A 217 9.12 -2.69 -1.32
N GLN A 218 8.26 -1.79 -1.81
CA GLN A 218 8.00 -1.65 -3.24
C GLN A 218 9.23 -1.13 -4.00
N THR A 219 9.94 -0.15 -3.43
CA THR A 219 11.16 0.41 -4.02
C THR A 219 12.26 -0.63 -4.13
N ASP A 220 12.45 -1.44 -3.09
CA ASP A 220 13.46 -2.50 -3.08
C ASP A 220 13.15 -3.58 -4.12
N ARG A 221 11.88 -3.95 -4.29
CA ARG A 221 11.44 -4.86 -5.36
C ARG A 221 11.72 -4.30 -6.75
N LEU A 222 11.36 -3.04 -7.00
CA LEU A 222 11.60 -2.38 -8.30
C LEU A 222 13.09 -2.26 -8.60
N LYS A 223 13.92 -1.94 -7.59
CA LYS A 223 15.38 -1.92 -7.75
C LYS A 223 15.95 -3.29 -8.13
N ALA A 224 15.47 -4.35 -7.47
CA ALA A 224 15.88 -5.72 -7.81
C ALA A 224 15.50 -6.07 -9.25
N GLU A 225 14.26 -5.81 -9.66
CA GLU A 225 13.78 -6.08 -11.01
C GLU A 225 14.55 -5.26 -12.08
N LEU A 226 14.82 -3.99 -11.82
CA LEU A 226 15.63 -3.16 -12.71
C LEU A 226 17.07 -3.67 -12.82
N GLY A 227 17.65 -4.16 -11.72
CA GLY A 227 18.96 -4.80 -11.71
C GLY A 227 18.99 -6.05 -12.59
N GLU A 228 18.01 -6.93 -12.47
CA GLU A 228 17.88 -8.14 -13.30
C GLU A 228 17.72 -7.81 -14.79
N ARG A 229 16.84 -6.86 -15.12
CA ARG A 229 16.65 -6.41 -16.51
C ARG A 229 17.89 -5.75 -17.09
N HIS A 230 18.64 -5.00 -16.29
CA HIS A 230 19.89 -4.38 -16.73
C HIS A 230 20.94 -5.43 -17.08
N GLU A 231 21.12 -6.44 -16.23
CA GLU A 231 22.02 -7.56 -16.49
C GLU A 231 21.60 -8.39 -17.71
N GLU A 232 20.29 -8.61 -17.89
CA GLU A 232 19.77 -9.30 -19.08
C GLU A 232 20.05 -8.52 -20.36
N MET A 233 19.79 -7.21 -20.37
CA MET A 233 20.05 -6.34 -21.53
C MET A 233 21.53 -6.30 -21.87
N LYS A 234 22.40 -6.20 -20.87
CA LYS A 234 23.86 -6.22 -21.05
C LYS A 234 24.33 -7.54 -21.68
N ARG A 235 23.82 -8.68 -21.20
CA ARG A 235 24.12 -10.00 -21.81
C ARG A 235 23.66 -10.08 -23.26
N ARG A 236 22.46 -9.57 -23.57
CA ARG A 236 21.93 -9.55 -24.95
C ARG A 236 22.77 -8.67 -25.87
N GLU A 237 23.25 -7.54 -25.38
CA GLU A 237 24.14 -6.63 -26.11
C GLU A 237 25.49 -7.29 -26.41
N GLU A 238 26.14 -7.88 -25.39
CA GLU A 238 27.40 -8.62 -25.57
C GLU A 238 27.25 -9.79 -26.55
N ASP A 239 26.13 -10.54 -26.50
CA ASP A 239 25.83 -11.60 -27.44
C ASP A 239 25.60 -11.09 -28.86
N ALA A 240 24.89 -9.97 -29.01
CA ALA A 240 24.67 -9.33 -30.32
C ALA A 240 25.98 -8.83 -30.91
N GLU A 241 26.85 -8.21 -30.11
CA GLU A 241 28.16 -7.75 -30.54
C GLU A 241 29.07 -8.92 -30.94
N ARG A 242 29.12 -9.99 -30.13
CA ARG A 242 29.85 -11.22 -30.49
C ARG A 242 29.39 -11.78 -31.83
N ARG A 243 28.08 -11.91 -32.03
CA ARG A 243 27.51 -12.40 -33.30
C ARG A 243 27.86 -11.49 -34.49
N ALA A 244 27.76 -10.17 -34.32
CA ALA A 244 28.10 -9.21 -35.35
C ALA A 244 29.59 -9.27 -35.74
N ARG A 245 30.49 -9.35 -34.76
CA ARG A 245 31.94 -9.50 -35.00
C ARG A 245 32.26 -10.80 -35.74
N GLN A 246 31.60 -11.90 -35.37
CA GLN A 246 31.81 -13.19 -36.03
C GLN A 246 31.31 -13.18 -37.47
N GLN A 247 30.11 -12.64 -37.73
CA GLN A 247 29.59 -12.46 -39.08
C GLN A 247 30.50 -11.58 -39.94
N ALA A 248 31.02 -10.48 -39.39
CA ALA A 248 31.95 -9.61 -40.10
C ALA A 248 33.27 -10.32 -40.43
N ARG A 249 33.79 -11.13 -39.50
CA ARG A 249 35.01 -11.94 -39.73
C ARG A 249 34.80 -12.97 -40.82
N ASP A 250 33.68 -13.70 -40.79
CA ASP A 250 33.37 -14.72 -41.79
C ASP A 250 33.19 -14.10 -43.18
N LEU A 251 32.56 -12.93 -43.26
CA LEU A 251 32.42 -12.16 -44.50
C LEU A 251 33.78 -11.75 -45.07
N LEU A 252 34.68 -11.21 -44.24
CA LEU A 252 36.03 -10.81 -44.67
C LEU A 252 36.87 -12.00 -45.15
N LEU A 253 36.73 -13.16 -44.51
CA LEU A 253 37.41 -14.39 -44.94
C LEU A 253 36.90 -14.87 -46.29
N GLN A 254 35.58 -14.85 -46.52
CA GLN A 254 34.99 -15.19 -47.82
C GLN A 254 35.47 -14.24 -48.91
N SER A 255 35.42 -12.92 -48.67
CA SER A 255 35.90 -11.93 -49.64
C SER A 255 37.39 -12.10 -49.96
N ARG A 256 38.23 -12.47 -48.98
CA ARG A 256 39.66 -12.75 -49.24
C ARG A 256 39.84 -13.97 -50.14
N GLN A 257 39.12 -15.06 -49.88
CA GLN A 257 39.21 -16.27 -50.69
C GLN A 257 38.77 -16.01 -52.14
N GLU A 258 37.70 -15.23 -52.34
CA GLU A 258 37.23 -14.83 -53.67
C GLU A 258 38.27 -14.01 -54.44
N VAL A 259 38.93 -13.06 -53.77
CA VAL A 259 39.99 -12.24 -54.36
C VAL A 259 41.22 -13.07 -54.70
N GLU A 260 41.67 -13.98 -53.82
CA GLU A 260 42.80 -14.87 -54.09
C GLU A 260 42.52 -15.82 -55.26
N ALA A 261 41.32 -16.39 -55.35
CA ALA A 261 40.92 -17.23 -56.48
C ALA A 261 40.95 -16.45 -57.81
N ALA A 262 40.48 -15.21 -57.81
CA ALA A 262 40.52 -14.34 -58.98
C ALA A 262 41.97 -13.99 -59.40
N ILE A 263 42.88 -13.76 -58.44
CA ILE A 263 44.30 -13.47 -58.73
C ILE A 263 45.02 -14.70 -59.31
N LEU A 264 44.73 -15.89 -58.78
CA LEU A 264 45.32 -17.15 -59.27
C LEU A 264 44.93 -17.43 -60.72
N GLU A 265 43.67 -17.21 -61.11
CA GLU A 265 43.22 -17.35 -62.50
C GLU A 265 43.95 -16.39 -63.46
N VAL A 266 44.12 -15.12 -63.06
CA VAL A 266 44.83 -14.13 -63.89
C VAL A 266 46.31 -14.48 -64.04
N ARG A 267 46.95 -15.03 -63.00
CA ARG A 267 48.37 -15.47 -63.06
C ARG A 267 48.58 -16.78 -63.83
N GLY A 268 47.55 -17.61 -64.01
CA GLY A 268 47.63 -18.87 -64.73
C GLY A 268 47.47 -18.77 -66.26
N ALA A 269 47.11 -17.60 -66.79
CA ALA A 269 46.96 -17.37 -68.23
C ALA A 269 48.32 -17.04 -68.88
N ALA A 270 48.72 -17.82 -69.88
CA ALA A 270 50.07 -17.77 -70.47
C ALA A 270 50.20 -16.91 -71.76
N ASP A 271 49.08 -16.54 -72.41
CA ASP A 271 49.05 -15.72 -73.63
C ASP A 271 48.35 -14.36 -73.37
N GLU A 272 48.79 -13.28 -74.02
CA GLU A 272 48.24 -11.91 -73.84
C GLU A 272 46.72 -11.81 -74.05
N GLU A 273 46.19 -12.55 -75.04
CA GLU A 273 44.76 -12.55 -75.37
C GLU A 273 43.94 -13.27 -74.28
N LYS A 274 44.46 -14.38 -73.75
CA LYS A 274 43.86 -15.12 -72.62
C LYS A 274 44.01 -14.37 -71.30
N LEU A 275 45.07 -13.58 -71.13
CA LEU A 275 45.29 -12.74 -69.96
C LEU A 275 44.24 -11.61 -69.90
N ALA A 276 43.94 -10.98 -71.03
CA ALA A 276 42.92 -9.95 -71.14
C ALA A 276 41.50 -10.51 -70.90
N GLU A 277 41.22 -11.73 -71.39
CA GLU A 277 39.95 -12.40 -71.18
C GLU A 277 39.78 -12.89 -69.72
N ALA A 278 40.83 -13.48 -69.14
CA ALA A 278 40.87 -13.87 -67.72
C ALA A 278 40.73 -12.66 -66.79
N ALA A 279 41.37 -11.53 -67.11
CA ALA A 279 41.23 -10.29 -66.33
C ALA A 279 39.81 -9.70 -66.39
N ARG A 280 39.11 -9.79 -67.52
CA ARG A 280 37.70 -9.39 -67.66
C ARG A 280 36.76 -10.34 -66.91
N ALA A 281 37.01 -11.66 -66.98
CA ALA A 281 36.23 -12.67 -66.26
C ALA A 281 36.41 -12.55 -64.74
N ALA A 282 37.64 -12.33 -64.27
CA ALA A 282 37.95 -12.09 -62.86
C ALA A 282 37.28 -10.82 -62.34
N ARG A 283 37.34 -9.71 -63.09
CA ARG A 283 36.62 -8.46 -62.72
C ARG A 283 35.11 -8.65 -62.62
N ARG A 284 34.50 -9.34 -63.60
CA ARG A 284 33.05 -9.63 -63.56
C ARG A 284 32.67 -10.48 -62.35
N ARG A 285 33.45 -11.50 -61.99
CA ARG A 285 33.16 -12.31 -60.80
C ARG A 285 33.31 -11.53 -59.49
N VAL A 286 34.32 -10.66 -59.39
CA VAL A 286 34.48 -9.78 -58.22
C VAL A 286 33.33 -8.77 -58.13
N GLU A 287 32.89 -8.19 -59.25
CA GLU A 287 31.70 -7.33 -59.29
C GLU A 287 30.41 -8.10 -58.93
N GLU A 288 30.22 -9.30 -59.46
CA GLU A 288 29.08 -10.16 -59.11
C GLU A 288 29.11 -10.59 -57.63
N ALA A 289 30.28 -10.91 -57.08
CA ALA A 289 30.42 -11.25 -55.67
C ALA A 289 30.16 -10.03 -54.77
N ALA A 290 30.66 -8.85 -55.14
CA ALA A 290 30.38 -7.59 -54.46
C ALA A 290 28.89 -7.20 -54.55
N GLN A 291 28.23 -7.47 -55.68
CA GLN A 291 26.80 -7.25 -55.87
C GLN A 291 25.96 -8.22 -55.03
N ARG A 292 26.30 -9.52 -55.04
CA ARG A 292 25.65 -10.54 -54.17
C ARG A 292 25.86 -10.26 -52.68
N GLN A 293 27.00 -9.67 -52.29
CA GLN A 293 27.22 -9.23 -50.91
C GLN A 293 26.38 -7.99 -50.58
N LYS A 294 26.33 -6.98 -51.45
CA LYS A 294 25.43 -5.82 -51.30
C LYS A 294 23.98 -6.28 -51.13
N GLU A 295 23.54 -7.21 -51.97
CA GLU A 295 22.22 -7.84 -51.91
C GLU A 295 22.02 -8.60 -50.60
N LYS A 296 22.96 -9.42 -50.11
CA LYS A 296 22.84 -10.09 -48.80
C LYS A 296 22.76 -9.12 -47.61
N THR A 297 23.52 -8.00 -47.63
CA THR A 297 23.43 -6.95 -46.60
C THR A 297 22.16 -6.10 -46.68
N THR A 298 21.55 -5.96 -47.87
CA THR A 298 20.29 -5.23 -48.06
C THR A 298 19.04 -6.13 -47.97
N GLU A 299 19.19 -7.45 -48.15
CA GLU A 299 18.13 -8.44 -48.03
C GLU A 299 17.82 -8.86 -46.60
N ALA A 300 18.74 -8.73 -45.63
CA ALA A 300 18.40 -9.03 -44.23
C ALA A 300 17.31 -8.07 -43.65
N PRO A 301 17.33 -6.75 -43.97
CA PRO A 301 16.18 -5.87 -43.72
C PRO A 301 15.01 -6.10 -44.68
N ALA A 302 15.26 -6.37 -45.97
CA ALA A 302 14.21 -6.43 -46.99
C ALA A 302 13.42 -7.75 -47.00
N ARG A 303 14.01 -8.91 -46.70
CA ARG A 303 13.30 -10.19 -46.51
C ARG A 303 12.42 -10.17 -45.26
N ARG A 304 12.88 -9.54 -44.17
CA ARG A 304 12.02 -9.26 -43.00
C ARG A 304 10.85 -8.32 -43.34
N ARG A 305 10.98 -7.51 -44.39
CA ARG A 305 9.93 -6.62 -44.93
C ARG A 305 9.01 -7.37 -45.91
N ALA A 306 9.56 -8.26 -46.74
CA ALA A 306 8.83 -9.07 -47.72
C ALA A 306 8.04 -10.23 -47.10
N GLU A 307 8.57 -10.89 -46.07
CA GLU A 307 7.84 -11.91 -45.29
C GLU A 307 6.70 -11.28 -44.47
N ARG A 308 6.79 -9.99 -44.13
CA ARG A 308 5.67 -9.22 -43.56
C ARG A 308 4.62 -8.82 -44.61
N GLN A 309 5.00 -8.67 -45.87
CA GLN A 309 4.11 -8.28 -46.97
C GLN A 309 3.37 -9.47 -47.62
N ALA A 310 3.90 -10.69 -47.55
CA ALA A 310 3.26 -11.89 -48.12
C ALA A 310 1.94 -12.32 -47.44
N GLY A 311 1.56 -11.69 -46.32
CA GLY A 311 0.31 -11.93 -45.59
C GLY A 311 -0.80 -10.90 -45.82
N SER A 312 -0.64 -9.93 -46.73
CA SER A 312 -1.63 -8.85 -46.89
C SER A 312 -2.87 -9.31 -47.66
N GLN A 313 -3.88 -9.82 -46.94
CA GLN A 313 -5.26 -9.77 -47.43
C GLN A 313 -5.65 -8.30 -47.68
N PRO A 314 -6.48 -8.01 -48.70
CA PRO A 314 -6.94 -6.65 -48.95
C PRO A 314 -7.65 -6.09 -47.72
N LEU A 315 -7.18 -4.95 -47.21
CA LEU A 315 -7.77 -4.26 -46.07
C LEU A 315 -9.16 -3.76 -46.47
N GLN A 316 -10.20 -4.30 -45.82
CA GLN A 316 -11.58 -3.83 -45.94
C GLN A 316 -12.00 -3.15 -44.64
N SER A 317 -12.98 -2.24 -44.69
CA SER A 317 -13.54 -1.65 -43.47
C SER A 317 -14.13 -2.75 -42.58
N GLY A 318 -13.91 -2.64 -41.26
CA GLY A 318 -14.28 -3.63 -40.26
C GLY A 318 -13.22 -4.69 -39.95
N LEU A 319 -12.14 -4.80 -40.73
CA LEU A 319 -11.11 -5.83 -40.52
C LEU A 319 -10.23 -5.51 -39.29
N ARG A 320 -9.92 -6.51 -38.47
CA ARG A 320 -8.99 -6.35 -37.33
C ARG A 320 -7.54 -6.41 -37.82
N VAL A 321 -6.78 -5.38 -37.48
CA VAL A 321 -5.37 -5.20 -37.87
C VAL A 321 -4.50 -4.96 -36.64
N ARG A 322 -3.26 -5.43 -36.68
CA ARG A 322 -2.21 -5.07 -35.72
C ARG A 322 -1.44 -3.87 -36.28
N ILE A 323 -1.28 -2.85 -35.46
CA ILE A 323 -0.55 -1.62 -35.77
C ILE A 323 0.88 -1.78 -35.28
N ALA A 324 1.84 -1.88 -36.19
CA ALA A 324 3.23 -2.17 -35.86
C ALA A 324 3.92 -1.02 -35.10
N THR A 325 3.55 0.24 -35.38
CA THR A 325 4.14 1.43 -34.75
C THR A 325 3.78 1.58 -33.28
N VAL A 326 2.59 1.14 -32.87
CA VAL A 326 2.08 1.28 -31.49
C VAL A 326 2.06 -0.08 -30.76
N GLY A 327 2.21 -1.19 -31.47
CA GLY A 327 2.18 -2.54 -30.90
C GLY A 327 0.78 -3.00 -30.46
N THR A 328 -0.26 -2.31 -30.88
CA THR A 328 -1.67 -2.54 -30.47
C THR A 328 -2.51 -3.09 -31.62
N THR A 329 -3.70 -3.62 -31.31
CA THR A 329 -4.65 -4.14 -32.32
C THR A 329 -5.87 -3.22 -32.43
N GLY A 330 -6.29 -2.90 -33.65
CA GLY A 330 -7.44 -2.06 -33.94
C GLY A 330 -8.31 -2.60 -35.08
N SER A 331 -9.42 -1.94 -35.34
CA SER A 331 -10.30 -2.20 -36.49
C SER A 331 -10.10 -1.12 -37.55
N VAL A 332 -10.09 -1.50 -38.82
CA VAL A 332 -10.06 -0.56 -39.94
C VAL A 332 -11.43 0.12 -40.05
N LEU A 333 -11.48 1.45 -39.96
CA LEU A 333 -12.72 2.22 -40.18
C LEU A 333 -12.84 2.66 -41.64
N GLU A 334 -11.76 3.23 -42.18
CA GLU A 334 -11.74 3.81 -43.52
C GLU A 334 -10.39 3.52 -44.18
N VAL A 335 -10.41 3.10 -45.45
CA VAL A 335 -9.20 2.85 -46.26
C VAL A 335 -9.10 3.95 -47.30
N ARG A 336 -8.06 4.78 -47.23
CA ARG A 336 -7.67 5.73 -48.29
C ARG A 336 -6.38 5.21 -48.91
N ASP A 337 -6.11 5.57 -50.17
CA ASP A 337 -5.10 4.93 -51.03
C ASP A 337 -3.77 4.59 -50.31
N ASP A 338 -3.19 5.55 -49.58
CA ASP A 338 -1.90 5.40 -48.89
C ASP A 338 -1.98 5.47 -47.34
N LYS A 339 -3.17 5.77 -46.80
CA LYS A 339 -3.39 5.98 -45.35
C LYS A 339 -4.69 5.33 -44.89
N VAL A 340 -4.63 4.59 -43.80
CA VAL A 340 -5.77 3.85 -43.26
C VAL A 340 -6.13 4.38 -41.89
N VAL A 341 -7.41 4.70 -41.70
CA VAL A 341 -7.95 5.13 -40.41
C VAL A 341 -8.32 3.89 -39.62
N VAL A 342 -7.66 3.69 -38.48
CA VAL A 342 -7.86 2.55 -37.59
C VAL A 342 -8.33 3.02 -36.22
N GLU A 343 -9.22 2.25 -35.61
CA GLU A 343 -9.72 2.48 -34.26
C GLU A 343 -9.10 1.45 -33.31
N THR A 344 -8.37 1.94 -32.31
CA THR A 344 -7.74 1.10 -31.28
C THR A 344 -8.13 1.63 -29.93
N GLY A 345 -8.81 0.82 -29.11
CA GLY A 345 -9.18 1.20 -27.74
C GLY A 345 -10.04 2.47 -27.63
N GLY A 346 -10.78 2.82 -28.70
CA GLY A 346 -11.62 4.02 -28.77
C GLY A 346 -10.93 5.27 -29.33
N LEU A 347 -9.63 5.23 -29.64
CA LEU A 347 -8.94 6.30 -30.38
C LEU A 347 -8.91 6.00 -31.87
N ARG A 348 -9.23 7.01 -32.69
CA ARG A 348 -9.06 6.97 -34.15
C ARG A 348 -7.70 7.54 -34.52
N MET A 349 -6.92 6.79 -35.28
CA MET A 349 -5.61 7.23 -35.76
C MET A 349 -5.43 6.87 -37.23
N THR A 350 -4.75 7.76 -37.95
CA THR A 350 -4.41 7.56 -39.37
C THR A 350 -3.01 6.96 -39.44
N VAL A 351 -2.92 5.72 -39.91
CA VAL A 351 -1.68 4.95 -39.96
C VAL A 351 -1.34 4.63 -41.42
N PRO A 352 -0.06 4.71 -41.84
CA PRO A 352 0.35 4.24 -43.17
C PRO A 352 -0.05 2.79 -43.37
N ARG A 353 -0.48 2.44 -44.59
CA ARG A 353 -0.94 1.09 -44.91
C ARG A 353 0.11 0.01 -44.59
N ASP A 354 1.38 0.35 -44.75
CA ASP A 354 2.54 -0.54 -44.50
C ASP A 354 2.74 -0.93 -43.02
N ASP A 355 2.20 -0.14 -42.10
CA ASP A 355 2.32 -0.39 -40.65
C ASP A 355 1.16 -1.23 -40.10
N LEU A 356 0.26 -1.73 -40.98
CA LEU A 356 -0.90 -2.54 -40.61
C LEU A 356 -0.74 -3.99 -41.06
N THR A 357 -0.92 -4.92 -40.13
CA THR A 357 -0.93 -6.36 -40.43
C THR A 357 -2.32 -6.94 -40.15
N PRO A 358 -3.03 -7.50 -41.14
CA PRO A 358 -4.34 -8.12 -40.91
C PRO A 358 -4.21 -9.34 -39.99
N LEU A 359 -5.15 -9.47 -39.05
CA LEU A 359 -5.28 -10.65 -38.20
C LEU A 359 -6.31 -11.60 -38.85
N PRO A 360 -6.06 -12.93 -38.85
CA PRO A 360 -7.00 -13.89 -39.42
C PRO A 360 -8.38 -13.79 -38.74
N PRO A 361 -9.48 -14.03 -39.48
CA PRO A 361 -10.82 -14.06 -38.91
C PRO A 361 -10.90 -15.23 -37.92
N GLY A 362 -10.83 -14.93 -36.62
CA GLY A 362 -11.23 -15.87 -35.59
C GLY A 362 -12.73 -16.06 -35.63
N ASP A 363 -13.17 -17.32 -35.58
CA ASP A 363 -14.56 -17.79 -35.59
C ASP A 363 -15.53 -16.80 -34.92
N GLN A 364 -16.38 -16.19 -35.74
CA GLN A 364 -17.65 -15.65 -35.27
C GLN A 364 -18.69 -16.74 -35.41
N ASN A 365 -18.97 -17.44 -34.31
CA ASN A 365 -20.23 -18.13 -34.16
C ASN A 365 -21.11 -17.31 -33.19
N PRO A 366 -22.14 -16.60 -33.67
CA PRO A 366 -23.18 -16.06 -32.82
C PRO A 366 -24.04 -17.24 -32.35
N GLU A 367 -24.41 -17.27 -31.07
CA GLU A 367 -25.22 -18.33 -30.43
C GLU A 367 -24.50 -19.65 -30.10
N LYS A 368 -23.88 -19.68 -28.91
CA LYS A 368 -24.07 -20.69 -27.84
C LYS A 368 -22.92 -20.59 -26.84
N GLN A 369 -23.02 -19.60 -25.96
CA GLN A 369 -22.50 -19.70 -24.59
C GLN A 369 -23.09 -18.55 -23.76
N ARG A 370 -24.36 -18.71 -23.37
CA ARG A 370 -24.87 -18.08 -22.15
C ARG A 370 -24.20 -18.77 -20.96
N LYS A 371 -22.96 -18.40 -20.67
CA LYS A 371 -22.42 -18.48 -19.32
C LYS A 371 -22.03 -17.05 -18.97
N ARG A 372 -22.59 -16.55 -17.86
CA ARG A 372 -22.36 -15.21 -17.32
C ARG A 372 -20.85 -14.93 -17.31
N ALA A 373 -20.39 -14.18 -18.30
CA ALA A 373 -19.06 -13.62 -18.32
C ALA A 373 -19.06 -12.50 -17.28
N GLY A 374 -18.61 -12.82 -16.07
CA GLY A 374 -18.06 -11.81 -15.19
C GLY A 374 -16.90 -11.18 -15.94
N TYR A 375 -17.05 -9.91 -16.32
CA TYR A 375 -15.91 -9.11 -16.74
C TYR A 375 -14.95 -9.08 -15.55
N VAL A 376 -13.87 -9.85 -15.64
CA VAL A 376 -12.69 -9.61 -14.83
C VAL A 376 -12.08 -8.33 -15.38
N ILE A 377 -12.49 -7.20 -14.83
CA ILE A 377 -11.76 -5.94 -14.93
C ILE A 377 -10.51 -6.15 -14.09
N ARG A 378 -9.44 -6.61 -14.73
CA ARG A 378 -8.09 -6.42 -14.20
C ARG A 378 -7.73 -4.96 -14.46
N ASP A 379 -7.35 -4.28 -13.39
CA ASP A 379 -6.71 -2.96 -13.34
C ASP A 379 -7.62 -1.73 -13.45
N LEU A 380 -8.64 -1.67 -12.60
CA LEU A 380 -9.04 -0.41 -11.97
C LEU A 380 -8.90 -0.61 -10.46
N GLU A 381 -7.76 -0.20 -9.90
CA GLU A 381 -7.76 0.12 -8.48
C GLU A 381 -8.91 1.12 -8.27
N ALA A 382 -9.87 0.78 -7.42
CA ALA A 382 -10.97 1.66 -7.06
C ALA A 382 -10.40 2.85 -6.28
N SER A 383 -9.82 3.80 -7.01
CA SER A 383 -9.41 5.08 -6.47
C SER A 383 -10.69 5.81 -6.09
N SER A 384 -10.80 6.25 -4.84
CA SER A 384 -11.89 7.12 -4.39
C SER A 384 -11.76 8.56 -4.91
N GLU A 385 -10.76 8.81 -5.75
CA GLU A 385 -10.49 10.12 -6.32
C GLU A 385 -9.95 10.05 -7.76
N VAL A 386 -10.22 11.10 -8.54
CA VAL A 386 -9.60 11.34 -9.85
C VAL A 386 -8.91 12.69 -9.86
N ASP A 387 -7.66 12.72 -10.32
CA ASP A 387 -6.92 13.95 -10.58
C ASP A 387 -7.04 14.35 -12.05
N LEU A 388 -7.59 15.54 -12.26
CA LEU A 388 -7.82 16.17 -13.56
C LEU A 388 -6.91 17.41 -13.76
N ARG A 389 -6.00 17.69 -12.83
CA ARG A 389 -5.08 18.83 -12.96
C ARG A 389 -4.14 18.62 -14.15
N GLY A 390 -3.96 19.69 -14.94
CA GLY A 390 -3.07 19.69 -16.11
C GLY A 390 -3.70 19.16 -17.39
N LEU A 391 -4.95 18.68 -17.34
CA LEU A 391 -5.71 18.32 -18.53
C LEU A 391 -6.32 19.55 -19.19
N ARG A 392 -6.56 19.45 -20.49
CA ARG A 392 -7.38 20.40 -21.23
C ARG A 392 -8.86 20.02 -21.08
N VAL A 393 -9.76 20.99 -21.30
CA VAL A 393 -11.21 20.81 -21.12
C VAL A 393 -11.75 19.69 -22.01
N ASP A 394 -11.23 19.54 -23.23
CA ASP A 394 -11.59 18.50 -24.20
C ASP A 394 -11.18 17.07 -23.80
N GLU A 395 -10.19 16.91 -22.90
CA GLU A 395 -9.76 15.61 -22.39
C GLU A 395 -10.52 15.20 -21.12
N LEU A 396 -11.30 16.13 -20.56
CA LEU A 396 -11.93 16.00 -19.24
C LEU A 396 -13.09 15.01 -19.26
N ASP A 397 -13.99 15.10 -20.24
CA ASP A 397 -15.21 14.31 -20.33
C ASP A 397 -14.94 12.81 -20.27
N LEU A 398 -13.99 12.35 -21.08
CA LEU A 398 -13.66 10.92 -21.20
C LEU A 398 -13.03 10.40 -19.91
N ARG A 399 -12.16 11.19 -19.29
CA ARG A 399 -11.43 10.77 -18.08
C ARG A 399 -12.33 10.83 -16.84
N LEU A 400 -13.15 11.87 -16.71
CA LEU A 400 -14.13 11.99 -15.64
C LEU A 400 -15.21 10.91 -15.77
N GLY A 401 -15.76 10.71 -16.98
CA GLY A 401 -16.79 9.68 -17.22
C GLY A 401 -16.33 8.28 -16.84
N ARG A 402 -15.14 7.85 -17.31
CA ARG A 402 -14.57 6.54 -16.94
C ARG A 402 -14.32 6.40 -15.44
N ALA A 403 -13.92 7.49 -14.78
CA ALA A 403 -13.65 7.47 -13.35
C ALA A 403 -14.94 7.35 -12.52
N LEU A 404 -16.02 8.03 -12.95
CA LEU A 404 -17.35 7.89 -12.34
C LEU A 404 -17.92 6.48 -12.55
N ASP A 405 -17.75 5.90 -13.76
CA ASP A 405 -18.15 4.52 -14.05
C ASP A 405 -17.45 3.53 -13.13
N ALA A 406 -16.13 3.66 -12.98
CA ALA A 406 -15.33 2.80 -12.11
C ALA A 406 -15.73 2.93 -10.64
N ALA A 407 -15.99 4.17 -10.18
CA ALA A 407 -16.41 4.44 -8.80
C ALA A 407 -17.78 3.81 -8.47
N LEU A 408 -18.74 3.92 -9.39
CA LEU A 408 -20.06 3.31 -9.27
C LEU A 408 -20.01 1.78 -9.31
N MET A 409 -19.23 1.21 -10.24
CA MET A 409 -19.03 -0.25 -10.32
C MET A 409 -18.35 -0.81 -9.07
N SER A 410 -17.56 0.01 -8.38
CA SER A 410 -16.90 -0.34 -7.13
C SER A 410 -17.76 -0.09 -5.89
N GLY A 411 -18.99 0.41 -6.05
CA GLY A 411 -19.93 0.66 -4.96
C GLY A 411 -19.49 1.77 -4.00
N LEU A 412 -18.68 2.74 -4.46
CA LEU A 412 -18.26 3.86 -3.62
C LEU A 412 -19.45 4.79 -3.35
N PRO A 413 -19.73 5.16 -2.09
CA PRO A 413 -20.82 6.09 -1.79
C PRO A 413 -20.48 7.53 -2.18
N THR A 414 -19.20 7.88 -2.15
CA THR A 414 -18.70 9.22 -2.46
C THR A 414 -17.43 9.14 -3.33
N PHE A 415 -17.20 10.17 -4.14
CA PHE A 415 -16.06 10.23 -5.05
C PHE A 415 -15.51 11.65 -5.18
N ARG A 416 -14.18 11.79 -5.17
CA ARG A 416 -13.49 13.09 -5.16
C ARG A 416 -12.88 13.42 -6.51
N ILE A 417 -13.11 14.62 -7.01
CA ILE A 417 -12.63 15.09 -8.30
C ILE A 417 -11.72 16.29 -8.08
N ILE A 418 -10.43 16.13 -8.37
CA ILE A 418 -9.41 17.15 -8.16
C ILE A 418 -9.17 17.89 -9.48
N HIS A 419 -9.68 19.10 -9.62
CA HIS A 419 -9.51 19.94 -10.82
C HIS A 419 -8.55 21.13 -10.58
N GLY A 420 -8.16 21.38 -9.33
CA GLY A 420 -7.28 22.48 -8.95
C GLY A 420 -7.98 23.84 -8.86
N LYS A 421 -7.26 24.86 -8.37
CA LYS A 421 -7.80 26.20 -8.07
C LYS A 421 -7.58 27.26 -9.15
N GLY A 422 -6.91 26.93 -10.27
CA GLY A 422 -6.32 27.85 -11.26
C GLY A 422 -7.26 28.92 -11.85
N THR A 423 -7.54 28.89 -13.15
CA THR A 423 -8.44 29.86 -13.81
C THR A 423 -9.93 29.56 -13.58
N GLY A 424 -10.25 28.42 -12.94
CA GLY A 424 -11.63 27.97 -12.72
C GLY A 424 -12.29 27.27 -13.91
N ALA A 425 -11.63 27.22 -15.08
CA ALA A 425 -12.18 26.59 -16.29
C ALA A 425 -12.52 25.10 -16.10
N LEU A 426 -11.58 24.31 -15.58
CA LEU A 426 -11.82 22.88 -15.28
C LEU A 426 -12.90 22.68 -14.21
N ARG A 427 -13.02 23.60 -13.25
CA ARG A 427 -14.08 23.54 -12.23
C ARG A 427 -15.46 23.74 -12.85
N ALA A 428 -15.59 24.73 -13.74
CA ALA A 428 -16.85 25.04 -14.40
C ALA A 428 -17.32 23.85 -15.23
N GLU A 429 -16.43 23.27 -16.05
CA GLU A 429 -16.74 22.10 -16.88
C GLU A 429 -17.14 20.88 -16.05
N VAL A 430 -16.38 20.57 -14.99
CA VAL A 430 -16.70 19.46 -14.08
C VAL A 430 -18.08 19.64 -13.47
N GLN A 431 -18.45 20.85 -13.02
CA GLN A 431 -19.77 21.07 -12.46
C GLN A 431 -20.89 20.94 -13.50
N GLU A 432 -20.65 21.31 -14.75
CA GLU A 432 -21.63 21.17 -15.83
C GLU A 432 -21.89 19.70 -16.16
N LEU A 433 -20.83 18.90 -16.35
CA LEU A 433 -20.93 17.47 -16.64
C LEU A 433 -21.59 16.69 -15.50
N LEU A 434 -21.22 16.99 -14.26
CA LEU A 434 -21.81 16.32 -13.09
C LEU A 434 -23.29 16.65 -12.90
N ARG A 435 -23.74 17.85 -13.27
CA ARG A 435 -25.18 18.20 -13.24
C ARG A 435 -25.97 17.49 -14.33
N ALA A 436 -25.34 17.19 -15.46
CA ALA A 436 -25.95 16.42 -16.54
C ALA A 436 -26.01 14.90 -16.25
N ASP A 437 -25.16 14.41 -15.35
CA ASP A 437 -25.06 13.01 -15.00
C ASP A 437 -26.12 12.57 -13.98
N ARG A 438 -27.09 11.76 -14.43
CA ARG A 438 -28.19 11.24 -13.60
C ARG A 438 -27.76 10.33 -12.45
N ARG A 439 -26.51 9.88 -12.43
CA ARG A 439 -25.98 8.94 -11.43
C ARG A 439 -25.50 9.66 -10.16
N VAL A 440 -25.31 10.97 -10.25
CA VAL A 440 -24.85 11.82 -9.15
C VAL A 440 -26.07 12.43 -8.44
N LYS A 441 -26.15 12.24 -7.13
CA LYS A 441 -27.24 12.72 -6.29
C LYS A 441 -26.92 14.07 -5.63
N VAL A 442 -25.69 14.22 -5.13
CA VAL A 442 -25.23 15.43 -4.45
C VAL A 442 -23.89 15.85 -5.02
N ILE A 443 -23.74 17.15 -5.27
CA ILE A 443 -22.48 17.78 -5.69
C ILE A 443 -22.14 18.85 -4.66
N ARG A 444 -20.98 18.75 -4.02
CA ARG A 444 -20.49 19.76 -3.08
C ARG A 444 -19.03 20.10 -3.34
N PRO A 445 -18.57 21.33 -3.04
CA PRO A 445 -17.14 21.60 -2.98
C PRO A 445 -16.48 20.77 -1.86
N GLY A 446 -15.18 20.50 -2.00
CA GLY A 446 -14.39 19.85 -0.96
C GLY A 446 -14.26 20.74 0.28
N ASP A 447 -14.23 20.11 1.45
CA ASP A 447 -13.97 20.80 2.72
C ASP A 447 -12.53 21.29 2.82
N ARG A 448 -12.23 22.08 3.87
CA ARG A 448 -10.87 22.60 4.13
C ARG A 448 -9.79 21.50 4.16
N PHE A 449 -10.14 20.30 4.63
CA PHE A 449 -9.23 19.15 4.71
C PHE A 449 -9.24 18.27 3.45
N GLU A 450 -10.17 18.51 2.51
CA GLU A 450 -10.33 17.75 1.26
C GLU A 450 -9.77 18.50 0.03
N GLY A 451 -9.12 19.64 0.21
CA GLY A 451 -8.56 20.47 -0.86
C GLY A 451 -9.36 21.74 -1.18
N GLY A 452 -10.44 22.00 -0.44
CA GLY A 452 -11.25 23.21 -0.55
C GLY A 452 -11.86 23.38 -1.95
N THR A 453 -11.85 24.62 -2.43
CA THR A 453 -12.40 25.00 -3.75
C THR A 453 -11.69 24.37 -4.96
N GLY A 454 -10.58 23.66 -4.77
CA GLY A 454 -9.86 22.95 -5.84
C GLY A 454 -10.34 21.50 -6.06
N VAL A 455 -11.32 21.06 -5.27
CA VAL A 455 -11.88 19.71 -5.29
C VAL A 455 -13.40 19.80 -5.29
N THR A 456 -14.02 18.93 -6.09
CA THR A 456 -15.47 18.70 -6.08
C THR A 456 -15.72 17.28 -5.58
N VAL A 457 -16.63 17.12 -4.64
CA VAL A 457 -17.04 15.83 -4.07
C VAL A 457 -18.45 15.51 -4.55
N VAL A 458 -18.62 14.28 -5.04
CA VAL A 458 -19.91 13.78 -5.52
C VAL A 458 -20.36 12.62 -4.66
N GLU A 459 -21.67 12.55 -4.42
CA GLU A 459 -22.33 11.40 -3.79
C GLU A 459 -23.23 10.74 -4.83
N PHE A 460 -23.11 9.42 -4.96
CA PHE A 460 -23.91 8.65 -5.91
C PHE A 460 -25.27 8.26 -5.31
N ALA A 461 -26.24 7.98 -6.19
CA ALA A 461 -27.62 7.69 -5.80
C ALA A 461 -27.83 6.32 -5.18
#